data_AF-A0A1I5IBW7-F1
#
_entry.id   AF-A0A1I5IBW7-F1
#
_cell.length_a   1.000
_cell.length_b   1.000
_cell.length_c   1.000
_cell.angle_alpha   90.00
_cell.angle_beta   90.00
_cell.angle_gamma   90.00
#
_symmetry.space_group_name_H-M   'P 1'
#
loop_
_entity.id
_entity.type
_entity.pdbx_description
1 polymer ?
#
loop_
_entity_poly.entity_id
_entity_poly.type
_entity_poly.pdbx_seq_one_letter_code
_entity_poly.pdbx_strand_id
1 'polypeptide(L)'
;MRMPCADDRPRSTAERVFQVRSATLLWANLEYFRANCRTVRRHRFGGDDERLGEWILQQFAFVSAPHTSDNALHRAIPVTDRQVTAVRPPQYDRSIVIEVDGSWYDIKGGGLPPGRVPAFGEYSTGLFHAHLAVTELYTSILLSEIFRRDGDGLVGVVSCLAIIQLPIMIKLSSRLSIMVPVVLYVRPHVSRHRFGGDIDPLDSEESIYKLGIELFLRGFGITSCQADRDIAVGSRSDGMPVTQGNRLLTGDFAERIQRVCRDTDFTLPAVFEFTNVQIGRRRRKSKRILLIDLEHYEYKSAFRKHLSQVCSLGNKTAIEIVPSFNPSYIKAPTNYHPGAHLLQYEARAIGDHQGNFRRVTWCAIDTFLQTAGPTDCRSNILRLLRQAAWKPVPNTISSTSV
;
A
#
# COMPACT_ATOMS: atom_id res chain seq x y z
N MET A 1 18.21 -21.21 9.13
CA MET A 1 17.65 -21.04 7.77
C MET A 1 18.18 -19.71 7.24
N ARG A 2 18.94 -19.66 6.13
CA ARG A 2 19.43 -18.37 5.59
C ARG A 2 18.23 -17.55 5.13
N MET A 3 18.15 -16.27 5.51
CA MET A 3 17.18 -15.35 4.91
C MET A 3 17.30 -15.44 3.37
N PRO A 4 16.19 -15.48 2.61
CA PRO A 4 16.20 -15.62 1.14
C PRO A 4 16.90 -14.49 0.34
N CYS A 5 17.66 -13.61 0.99
CA CYS A 5 18.19 -12.38 0.42
C CYS A 5 19.71 -12.19 0.53
N ALA A 6 20.48 -13.20 0.96
CA ALA A 6 21.95 -13.10 0.98
C ALA A 6 22.50 -13.18 -0.45
N ASP A 7 22.83 -12.03 -1.03
CA ASP A 7 24.01 -11.79 -1.89
C ASP A 7 23.95 -10.32 -2.36
N ASP A 8 25.00 -9.58 -2.02
CA ASP A 8 25.42 -8.20 -2.40
C ASP A 8 24.47 -7.01 -2.16
N ARG A 9 24.22 -6.61 -0.90
CA ARG A 9 23.29 -5.50 -0.54
C ARG A 9 23.73 -4.71 0.69
N PRO A 10 23.23 -3.46 0.91
CA PRO A 10 23.17 -2.90 2.26
C PRO A 10 22.51 -3.95 3.16
N ARG A 11 23.25 -4.42 4.15
CA ARG A 11 22.87 -5.59 4.94
C ARG A 11 21.62 -5.22 5.72
N SER A 12 20.58 -6.06 5.62
CA SER A 12 19.46 -5.96 6.55
C SER A 12 20.01 -5.91 7.97
N THR A 13 19.51 -4.97 8.77
CA THR A 13 20.04 -4.77 10.12
C THR A 13 19.25 -5.66 11.07
N ALA A 14 19.95 -6.49 11.83
CA ALA A 14 19.32 -7.22 12.93
C ALA A 14 19.14 -6.28 14.12
N GLU A 15 18.00 -6.34 14.78
CA GLU A 15 17.72 -5.55 15.98
C GLU A 15 16.96 -6.38 17.01
N ARG A 16 17.01 -5.95 18.28
CA ARG A 16 16.18 -6.51 19.34
C ARG A 16 14.90 -5.69 19.44
N VAL A 17 13.77 -6.39 19.44
CA VAL A 17 12.44 -5.78 19.61
C VAL A 17 11.79 -6.37 20.86
N PHE A 18 10.93 -5.56 21.48
CA PHE A 18 10.43 -5.76 22.83
C PHE A 18 8.93 -6.03 22.77
N GLN A 19 8.48 -7.06 23.48
CA GLN A 19 7.07 -7.41 23.50
C GLN A 19 6.27 -6.35 24.26
N VAL A 20 5.21 -5.84 23.65
CA VAL A 20 4.34 -4.82 24.25
C VAL A 20 3.41 -5.45 25.28
N ARG A 21 3.34 -4.85 26.47
CA ARG A 21 2.40 -5.21 27.52
C ARG A 21 1.04 -4.55 27.25
N SER A 22 -0.04 -5.28 27.52
CA SER A 22 -1.42 -4.77 27.37
C SER A 22 -1.78 -4.34 25.94
N ALA A 23 -1.12 -4.92 24.93
CA ALA A 23 -1.57 -4.78 23.55
C ALA A 23 -2.91 -5.53 23.35
N THR A 24 -3.78 -5.01 22.49
CA THR A 24 -5.12 -5.56 22.25
C THR A 24 -5.25 -6.01 20.81
N LEU A 25 -5.81 -7.20 20.57
CA LEU A 25 -6.06 -7.68 19.22
C LEU A 25 -7.37 -7.06 18.71
N LEU A 26 -7.28 -6.17 17.72
CA LEU A 26 -8.47 -5.55 17.13
C LEU A 26 -9.10 -6.42 16.06
N TRP A 27 -8.26 -7.08 15.26
CA TRP A 27 -8.71 -7.91 14.14
C TRP A 27 -7.66 -8.96 13.81
N ALA A 28 -8.09 -10.15 13.38
CA ALA A 28 -7.20 -11.18 12.82
C ALA A 28 -7.89 -12.09 11.81
N ASN A 29 -7.12 -12.56 10.84
CA ASN A 29 -7.48 -13.68 9.97
C ASN A 29 -7.14 -15.01 10.68
N LEU A 30 -8.03 -15.45 11.58
CA LEU A 30 -7.81 -16.66 12.39
C LEU A 30 -7.67 -17.93 11.54
N GLU A 31 -8.39 -18.01 10.42
CA GLU A 31 -8.28 -19.12 9.45
C GLU A 31 -6.86 -19.21 8.88
N TYR A 32 -6.25 -18.08 8.53
CA TYR A 32 -4.87 -18.05 8.04
C TYR A 32 -3.91 -18.62 9.09
N PHE A 33 -4.00 -18.17 10.34
CA PHE A 33 -3.11 -18.65 11.40
C PHE A 33 -3.29 -20.15 11.65
N ARG A 34 -4.53 -20.64 11.68
CA ARG A 34 -4.86 -22.06 11.79
C ARG A 34 -4.28 -22.89 10.65
N ALA A 35 -4.37 -22.41 9.42
CA ALA A 35 -3.90 -23.14 8.26
C ALA A 35 -2.37 -23.12 8.12
N ASN A 36 -1.71 -22.00 8.48
CA ASN A 36 -0.33 -21.75 8.10
C ASN A 36 0.68 -21.85 9.25
N CYS A 37 0.27 -21.68 10.52
CA CYS A 37 1.20 -21.73 11.66
C CYS A 37 1.30 -23.15 12.24
N ARG A 38 2.53 -23.65 12.41
CA ARG A 38 2.77 -25.03 12.87
C ARG A 38 2.39 -25.21 14.33
N THR A 39 2.75 -24.25 15.17
CA THR A 39 2.44 -24.23 16.60
C THR A 39 0.93 -24.18 16.81
N VAL A 40 0.22 -23.34 16.05
CA VAL A 40 -1.26 -23.28 16.08
C VAL A 40 -1.92 -24.62 15.76
N ARG A 41 -1.44 -25.32 14.71
CA ARG A 41 -1.97 -26.64 14.36
C ARG A 41 -1.67 -27.71 15.40
N ARG A 42 -0.48 -27.67 16.03
CA ARG A 42 -0.05 -28.65 17.03
C ARG A 42 -0.79 -28.52 18.35
N HIS A 43 -0.97 -27.29 18.84
CA HIS A 43 -1.68 -27.06 20.10
C HIS A 43 -3.18 -27.32 20.00
N ARG A 44 -3.70 -27.60 18.79
CA ARG A 44 -5.12 -27.81 18.53
C ARG A 44 -5.94 -26.80 19.31
N PHE A 45 -5.73 -25.51 19.03
CA PHE A 45 -6.54 -24.44 19.62
C PHE A 45 -8.05 -24.64 19.41
N GLY A 46 -8.52 -25.68 18.69
CA GLY A 46 -9.79 -26.34 19.05
C GLY A 46 -11.05 -25.50 18.83
N GLY A 47 -10.98 -24.48 17.96
CA GLY A 47 -12.04 -23.48 17.81
C GLY A 47 -12.02 -22.36 18.86
N ASP A 48 -11.13 -22.43 19.85
CA ASP A 48 -10.87 -21.39 20.86
C ASP A 48 -10.15 -20.19 20.20
N ASP A 49 -10.96 -19.24 19.74
CA ASP A 49 -10.51 -17.99 19.15
C ASP A 49 -9.77 -17.09 20.17
N GLU A 50 -10.11 -17.18 21.45
CA GLU A 50 -9.52 -16.36 22.52
C GLU A 50 -8.06 -16.74 22.76
N ARG A 51 -7.79 -18.03 22.99
CA ARG A 51 -6.41 -18.54 23.15
C ARG A 51 -5.57 -18.34 21.90
N LEU A 52 -6.19 -18.41 20.71
CA LEU A 52 -5.50 -18.07 19.47
C LEU A 52 -5.16 -16.58 19.40
N GLY A 53 -6.07 -15.70 19.84
CA GLY A 53 -5.84 -14.27 19.94
C GLY A 53 -4.69 -13.92 20.88
N GLU A 54 -4.65 -14.55 22.06
CA GLU A 54 -3.53 -14.43 23.00
C GLU A 54 -2.21 -14.89 22.38
N TRP A 55 -2.22 -16.02 21.66
CA TRP A 55 -1.05 -16.49 20.95
C TRP A 55 -0.58 -15.48 19.88
N ILE A 56 -1.49 -14.89 19.11
CA ILE A 56 -1.16 -13.85 18.11
C ILE A 56 -0.50 -12.65 18.80
N LEU A 57 -1.08 -12.16 19.90
CA LEU A 57 -0.48 -11.06 20.67
C LEU A 57 0.92 -11.42 21.16
N GLN A 58 1.09 -12.64 21.68
CA GLN A 58 2.37 -13.11 22.16
C GLN A 58 3.43 -13.17 21.04
N GLN A 59 3.04 -13.48 19.80
CA GLN A 59 3.99 -13.64 18.69
C GLN A 59 4.23 -12.37 17.87
N PHE A 60 3.34 -11.39 17.88
CA PHE A 60 3.41 -10.26 16.94
C PHE A 60 3.36 -8.87 17.60
N ALA A 61 3.04 -8.76 18.90
CA ALA A 61 3.00 -7.47 19.58
C ALA A 61 4.41 -6.99 19.99
N PHE A 62 5.22 -6.53 19.02
CA PHE A 62 6.60 -6.10 19.23
C PHE A 62 6.88 -4.67 18.75
N VAL A 63 7.71 -3.93 19.49
CA VAL A 63 8.19 -2.58 19.12
C VAL A 63 9.71 -2.48 19.26
N SER A 64 10.32 -1.62 18.45
CA SER A 64 11.76 -1.31 18.51
C SER A 64 12.12 -0.46 19.73
N ALA A 65 13.40 -0.52 20.15
CA ALA A 65 13.93 0.21 21.30
C ALA A 65 13.58 1.72 21.38
N PRO A 66 13.57 2.51 20.28
CA PRO A 66 13.22 3.93 20.35
C PRO A 66 11.85 4.27 20.96
N HIS A 67 10.94 3.30 21.09
CA HIS A 67 9.62 3.49 21.66
C HIS A 67 9.48 2.98 23.10
N THR A 68 10.51 2.36 23.68
CA THR A 68 10.46 1.82 25.06
C THR A 68 10.85 2.85 26.11
N SER A 69 11.00 4.12 25.72
CA SER A 69 11.33 5.24 26.60
C SER A 69 10.53 6.48 26.17
N ASP A 70 10.36 7.42 27.09
CA ASP A 70 9.69 8.69 26.82
C ASP A 70 10.41 9.43 25.68
N ASN A 71 9.62 10.01 24.76
CA ASN A 71 10.14 10.77 23.64
C ASN A 71 9.18 11.92 23.27
N ALA A 72 9.52 12.68 22.23
CA ALA A 72 8.77 13.86 21.81
C ALA A 72 7.33 13.57 21.34
N LEU A 73 7.02 12.31 20.97
CA LEU A 73 5.72 11.91 20.43
C LEU A 73 4.81 11.29 21.48
N HIS A 74 5.37 10.51 22.41
CA HIS A 74 4.61 9.75 23.41
C HIS A 74 5.45 9.36 24.62
N ARG A 75 4.77 8.98 25.70
CA ARG A 75 5.38 8.29 26.85
C ARG A 75 5.83 6.88 26.45
N ALA A 76 6.78 6.32 27.18
CA ALA A 76 7.30 4.98 26.97
C ALA A 76 6.17 3.95 26.75
N ILE A 77 6.28 3.14 25.70
CA ILE A 77 5.37 2.01 25.49
C ILE A 77 5.71 0.95 26.54
N PRO A 78 4.75 0.50 27.38
CA PRO A 78 4.99 -0.57 28.34
C PRO A 78 5.38 -1.86 27.64
N VAL A 79 6.49 -2.46 28.05
CA VAL A 79 6.99 -3.73 27.50
C VAL A 79 7.14 -4.80 28.60
N THR A 80 7.26 -6.06 28.18
CA THR A 80 7.67 -7.18 29.03
C THR A 80 9.17 -7.44 28.87
N ASP A 81 9.72 -8.37 29.65
CA ASP A 81 11.13 -8.79 29.50
C ASP A 81 11.36 -9.65 28.25
N ARG A 82 10.28 -10.09 27.59
CA ARG A 82 10.38 -10.89 26.36
C ARG A 82 10.88 -10.00 25.22
N GLN A 83 11.93 -10.49 24.58
CA GLN A 83 12.53 -9.87 23.41
C GLN A 83 12.77 -10.90 22.32
N VAL A 84 12.62 -10.49 21.07
CA VAL A 84 12.98 -11.32 19.91
C VAL A 84 13.94 -10.57 18.99
N THR A 85 14.67 -11.32 18.18
CA THR A 85 15.51 -10.73 17.13
C THR A 85 14.62 -10.48 15.92
N ALA A 86 14.55 -9.23 15.50
CA ALA A 86 13.93 -8.83 14.24
C ALA A 86 15.01 -8.48 13.22
N VAL A 87 14.61 -8.45 11.96
CA VAL A 87 15.42 -7.96 10.85
C VAL A 87 14.70 -6.79 10.20
N ARG A 88 15.47 -5.76 9.85
CA ARG A 88 14.99 -4.62 9.10
C ARG A 88 15.66 -4.58 7.72
N PRO A 89 14.91 -4.89 6.64
CA PRO A 89 15.38 -4.64 5.28
C PRO A 89 15.72 -3.15 5.08
N PRO A 90 16.59 -2.83 4.12
CA PRO A 90 16.82 -1.45 3.71
C PRO A 90 15.51 -0.73 3.38
N GLN A 91 15.43 0.57 3.68
CA GLN A 91 14.25 1.43 3.45
C GLN A 91 12.98 1.06 4.26
N TYR A 92 13.04 0.05 5.14
CA TYR A 92 11.93 -0.24 6.05
C TYR A 92 11.95 0.73 7.24
N ASP A 93 11.42 1.94 7.05
CA ASP A 93 11.46 2.98 8.08
C ASP A 93 10.60 2.65 9.30
N ARG A 94 9.44 2.00 9.10
CA ARG A 94 8.45 1.70 10.14
C ARG A 94 8.07 0.24 10.28
N SER A 95 8.82 -0.65 9.62
CA SER A 95 8.47 -2.08 9.55
C SER A 95 9.63 -2.94 10.05
N ILE A 96 9.32 -3.93 10.87
CA ILE A 96 10.25 -4.98 11.29
C ILE A 96 9.81 -6.30 10.70
N VAL A 97 10.77 -7.22 10.52
CA VAL A 97 10.49 -8.58 10.05
C VAL A 97 10.91 -9.58 11.12
N ILE A 98 10.00 -10.43 11.54
CA ILE A 98 10.27 -11.49 12.53
C ILE A 98 9.99 -12.88 11.94
N GLU A 99 10.64 -13.88 12.51
CA GLU A 99 10.38 -15.28 12.20
C GLU A 99 9.49 -15.90 13.28
N VAL A 100 8.37 -16.50 12.88
CA VAL A 100 7.47 -17.26 13.74
C VAL A 100 7.19 -18.59 13.07
N ASP A 101 7.42 -19.70 13.77
CA ASP A 101 7.22 -21.06 13.27
C ASP A 101 7.95 -21.39 11.93
N GLY A 102 9.09 -20.75 11.67
CA GLY A 102 9.84 -20.92 10.43
C GLY A 102 9.30 -20.11 9.24
N SER A 103 8.34 -19.21 9.49
CA SER A 103 7.77 -18.28 8.49
C SER A 103 8.08 -16.84 8.86
N TRP A 104 8.27 -15.99 7.86
CA TRP A 104 8.64 -14.59 8.04
C TRP A 104 7.42 -13.69 7.92
N TYR A 105 7.32 -12.71 8.81
CA TYR A 105 6.20 -11.77 8.89
C TYR A 105 6.71 -10.33 8.97
N ASP A 106 6.11 -9.45 8.19
CA ASP A 106 6.29 -8.00 8.31
C ASP A 106 5.32 -7.47 9.36
N ILE A 107 5.84 -6.66 10.29
CA ILE A 107 5.06 -5.93 11.30
C ILE A 107 5.27 -4.43 11.04
N LYS A 108 4.29 -3.81 10.38
CA LYS A 108 4.28 -2.38 10.10
C LYS A 108 3.77 -1.61 11.32
N GLY A 109 4.43 -0.51 11.66
CA GLY A 109 4.27 0.19 12.94
C GLY A 109 5.14 -0.35 14.06
N GLY A 110 6.04 -1.30 13.77
CA GLY A 110 6.96 -1.89 14.75
C GLY A 110 8.08 -0.95 15.21
N GLY A 111 8.12 0.30 14.73
CA GLY A 111 9.04 1.34 15.15
C GLY A 111 10.20 1.59 14.18
N LEU A 112 11.15 2.41 14.63
CA LEU A 112 12.27 2.93 13.84
C LEU A 112 13.54 2.04 13.90
N PRO A 113 14.44 2.16 12.90
CA PRO A 113 15.77 1.55 12.97
C PRO A 113 16.57 1.97 14.22
N PRO A 114 17.52 1.15 14.68
CA PRO A 114 18.43 1.51 15.77
C PRO A 114 19.14 2.85 15.53
N GLY A 115 19.25 3.67 16.57
CA GLY A 115 19.90 5.00 16.51
C GLY A 115 19.06 6.12 15.92
N ARG A 116 17.83 5.84 15.44
CA ARG A 116 16.90 6.87 14.98
C ARG A 116 16.01 7.35 16.13
N VAL A 117 15.67 8.63 16.11
CA VAL A 117 14.83 9.27 17.13
C VAL A 117 13.43 9.49 16.54
N PRO A 118 12.34 9.11 17.25
CA PRO A 118 10.98 9.39 16.81
C PRO A 118 10.74 10.88 16.67
N ALA A 119 10.22 11.30 15.52
CA ALA A 119 9.91 12.68 15.21
C ALA A 119 8.58 12.81 14.44
N PHE A 120 7.98 13.99 14.47
CA PHE A 120 6.78 14.28 13.69
C PHE A 120 7.10 14.18 12.19
N GLY A 121 6.32 13.37 11.48
CA GLY A 121 6.46 13.12 10.05
C GLY A 121 5.71 11.86 9.65
N GLU A 122 5.42 11.69 8.37
CA GLU A 122 4.60 10.56 7.87
C GLU A 122 5.20 9.18 8.21
N TYR A 123 6.52 9.06 8.09
CA TYR A 123 7.26 7.83 8.39
C TYR A 123 8.26 7.99 9.54
N SER A 124 8.56 9.23 9.93
CA SER A 124 9.55 9.56 10.96
C SER A 124 9.12 9.17 12.37
N THR A 125 7.85 8.81 12.57
CA THR A 125 7.39 8.26 13.85
C THR A 125 7.78 6.81 14.03
N GLY A 126 7.98 6.03 12.95
CA GLY A 126 8.13 4.57 13.01
C GLY A 126 6.86 3.80 13.41
N LEU A 127 5.78 4.51 13.75
CA LEU A 127 4.52 3.95 14.22
C LEU A 127 3.48 3.94 13.09
N PHE A 128 2.42 3.16 13.26
CA PHE A 128 1.35 3.06 12.26
C PHE A 128 -0.01 3.39 12.87
N HIS A 129 -0.75 4.27 12.23
CA HIS A 129 -2.01 4.78 12.77
C HIS A 129 -3.17 3.82 12.46
N ALA A 130 -4.11 3.70 13.39
CA ALA A 130 -5.27 2.82 13.23
C ALA A 130 -6.07 3.08 11.94
N HIS A 131 -6.33 4.34 11.59
CA HIS A 131 -7.07 4.68 10.37
C HIS A 131 -6.35 4.25 9.08
N LEU A 132 -5.01 4.28 9.07
CA LEU A 132 -4.22 3.78 7.94
C LEU A 132 -4.26 2.26 7.86
N ALA A 133 -4.20 1.56 9.00
CA ALA A 133 -4.33 0.11 9.05
C ALA A 133 -5.70 -0.38 8.58
N VAL A 134 -6.75 0.34 8.97
CA VAL A 134 -8.11 0.08 8.48
C VAL A 134 -8.16 0.30 6.97
N THR A 135 -7.67 1.45 6.49
CA THR A 135 -7.60 1.74 5.05
C THR A 135 -6.86 0.63 4.29
N GLU A 136 -5.67 0.22 4.75
CA GLU A 136 -4.87 -0.83 4.12
C GLU A 136 -5.58 -2.20 4.16
N LEU A 137 -6.29 -2.53 5.24
CA LEU A 137 -7.12 -3.75 5.34
C LEU A 137 -8.23 -3.75 4.28
N TYR A 138 -9.03 -2.69 4.21
CA TYR A 138 -10.14 -2.59 3.27
C TYR A 138 -9.66 -2.58 1.81
N THR A 139 -8.61 -1.81 1.51
CA THR A 139 -7.98 -1.82 0.19
C THR A 139 -7.46 -3.21 -0.15
N SER A 140 -6.83 -3.92 0.79
CA SER A 140 -6.36 -5.29 0.54
C SER A 140 -7.49 -6.25 0.16
N ILE A 141 -8.65 -6.15 0.81
CA ILE A 141 -9.83 -6.98 0.52
C ILE A 141 -10.40 -6.64 -0.86
N LEU A 142 -10.60 -5.34 -1.13
CA LEU A 142 -11.14 -4.86 -2.40
C LEU A 142 -10.25 -5.27 -3.57
N LEU A 143 -8.96 -4.95 -3.52
CA LEU A 143 -8.02 -5.28 -4.57
C LEU A 143 -7.89 -6.80 -4.76
N SER A 144 -7.88 -7.57 -3.67
CA SER A 144 -7.86 -9.04 -3.76
C SER A 144 -9.05 -9.57 -4.55
N GLU A 145 -10.23 -8.99 -4.35
CA GLU A 145 -11.44 -9.42 -5.04
C GLU A 145 -11.43 -9.01 -6.52
N ILE A 146 -10.97 -7.79 -6.84
CA ILE A 146 -10.81 -7.33 -8.23
C ILE A 146 -9.84 -8.26 -8.97
N PHE A 147 -8.64 -8.48 -8.44
CA PHE A 147 -7.66 -9.36 -9.10
C PHE A 147 -8.10 -10.83 -9.17
N ARG A 148 -8.93 -11.29 -8.22
CA ARG A 148 -9.47 -12.65 -8.26
C ARG A 148 -10.53 -12.83 -9.35
N ARG A 149 -11.33 -11.79 -9.63
CA ARG A 149 -12.42 -11.84 -10.62
C ARG A 149 -11.97 -11.49 -12.03
N ASP A 150 -11.20 -10.41 -12.14
CA ASP A 150 -10.92 -9.72 -13.40
C ASP A 150 -9.42 -9.72 -13.75
N GLY A 151 -8.57 -10.21 -12.85
CA GLY A 151 -7.13 -10.33 -13.06
C GLY A 151 -6.74 -11.57 -13.87
N ASP A 152 -5.50 -11.57 -14.36
CA ASP A 152 -4.87 -12.67 -15.10
C ASP A 152 -4.35 -13.82 -14.20
N GLY A 153 -4.53 -13.69 -12.88
CA GLY A 153 -4.01 -14.62 -11.87
C GLY A 153 -2.51 -14.48 -11.56
N LEU A 154 -1.77 -13.63 -12.31
CA LEU A 154 -0.35 -13.33 -12.06
C LEU A 154 -0.18 -12.34 -10.91
N VAL A 155 -1.13 -11.43 -10.74
CA VAL A 155 -1.14 -10.44 -9.67
C VAL A 155 -1.99 -10.94 -8.50
N GLY A 156 -1.44 -10.87 -7.30
CA GLY A 156 -2.16 -11.02 -6.05
C GLY A 156 -1.91 -9.83 -5.13
N VAL A 157 -2.51 -9.88 -3.95
CA VAL A 157 -2.40 -8.81 -2.95
C VAL A 157 -1.93 -9.43 -1.65
N VAL A 158 -0.97 -8.78 -0.97
CA VAL A 158 -0.55 -9.24 0.36
C VAL A 158 -1.69 -8.99 1.35
N SER A 159 -2.12 -10.05 2.02
CA SER A 159 -3.22 -9.98 2.97
C SER A 159 -2.75 -9.43 4.33
N CYS A 160 -3.60 -8.60 4.94
CA CYS A 160 -3.54 -8.36 6.38
C CYS A 160 -3.80 -9.68 7.12
N LEU A 161 -3.01 -9.96 8.15
CA LEU A 161 -3.21 -11.11 9.03
C LEU A 161 -3.73 -10.70 10.39
N ALA A 162 -3.25 -9.60 10.94
CA ALA A 162 -3.73 -9.08 12.22
C ALA A 162 -3.49 -7.58 12.34
N ILE A 163 -4.37 -6.92 13.10
CA ILE A 163 -4.22 -5.54 13.56
C ILE A 163 -4.20 -5.56 15.08
N ILE A 164 -3.10 -5.12 15.67
CA ILE A 164 -2.88 -5.14 17.12
C ILE A 164 -2.75 -3.70 17.60
N GLN A 165 -3.64 -3.25 18.49
CA GLN A 165 -3.56 -1.93 19.09
C GLN A 165 -2.48 -1.89 20.18
N LEU A 166 -1.67 -0.84 20.14
CA LEU A 166 -0.72 -0.51 21.20
C LEU A 166 -1.42 0.29 22.30
N PRO A 167 -0.97 0.23 23.57
CA PRO A 167 -1.60 0.95 24.68
C PRO A 167 -1.20 2.44 24.71
N ILE A 168 -1.08 3.07 23.53
CA ILE A 168 -0.70 4.47 23.37
C ILE A 168 -1.52 5.14 22.26
N MET A 169 -1.60 6.46 22.38
CA MET A 169 -2.13 7.37 21.37
C MET A 169 -1.03 8.36 21.01
N ILE A 170 -0.96 8.80 19.76
CA ILE A 170 0.02 9.82 19.33
C ILE A 170 -0.66 10.97 18.61
N LYS A 171 -0.03 12.15 18.64
CA LYS A 171 -0.48 13.30 17.85
C LYS A 171 -0.14 13.09 16.38
N LEU A 172 -1.08 13.37 15.48
CA LEU A 172 -0.86 13.30 14.03
C LEU A 172 0.18 14.31 13.53
N SER A 173 0.23 15.49 14.15
CA SER A 173 1.21 16.51 13.82
C SER A 173 1.52 17.37 15.04
N SER A 174 2.60 18.14 14.98
CA SER A 174 2.94 19.10 16.03
C SER A 174 1.92 20.24 16.17
N ARG A 175 1.17 20.53 15.10
CA ARG A 175 0.20 21.65 15.04
C ARG A 175 -1.22 21.23 15.42
N LEU A 176 -1.60 19.99 15.13
CA LEU A 176 -2.94 19.47 15.39
C LEU A 176 -2.91 18.61 16.66
N SER A 177 -3.72 18.96 17.64
CA SER A 177 -3.89 18.18 18.88
C SER A 177 -4.77 16.92 18.69
N ILE A 178 -4.85 16.40 17.46
CA ILE A 178 -5.62 15.20 17.15
C ILE A 178 -4.78 13.98 17.57
N MET A 179 -5.25 13.29 18.61
CA MET A 179 -4.68 12.04 19.09
C MET A 179 -5.27 10.88 18.27
N VAL A 180 -4.41 9.99 17.78
CA VAL A 180 -4.84 8.79 17.06
C VAL A 180 -4.30 7.52 17.71
N PRO A 181 -5.06 6.41 17.69
CA PRO A 181 -4.56 5.13 18.15
C PRO A 181 -3.44 4.62 17.24
N VAL A 182 -2.46 3.99 17.86
CA VAL A 182 -1.36 3.33 17.17
C VAL A 182 -1.59 1.82 17.15
N VAL A 183 -1.29 1.21 16.02
CA VAL A 183 -1.45 -0.23 15.81
C VAL A 183 -0.20 -0.83 15.16
N LEU A 184 -0.08 -2.14 15.28
CA LEU A 184 0.79 -2.98 14.49
C LEU A 184 -0.05 -3.67 13.42
N TYR A 185 0.37 -3.56 12.17
CA TYR A 185 -0.25 -4.24 11.03
C TYR A 185 0.63 -5.40 10.60
N VAL A 186 0.14 -6.62 10.82
CA VAL A 186 0.87 -7.87 10.60
C VAL A 186 0.51 -8.44 9.24
N ARG A 187 1.51 -8.77 8.43
CA ARG A 187 1.33 -9.41 7.12
C ARG A 187 2.44 -10.42 6.82
N PRO A 188 2.25 -11.38 5.89
CA PRO A 188 3.34 -12.24 5.46
C PRO A 188 4.47 -11.39 4.88
N HIS A 189 5.71 -11.72 5.21
CA HIS A 189 6.87 -11.08 4.57
C HIS A 189 6.92 -11.45 3.09
N VAL A 190 7.20 -10.45 2.25
CA VAL A 190 7.49 -10.66 0.83
C VAL A 190 8.83 -10.04 0.48
N SER A 191 9.58 -10.72 -0.39
CA SER A 191 10.80 -10.15 -0.94
C SER A 191 10.46 -9.02 -1.91
N ARG A 192 11.02 -7.84 -1.65
CA ARG A 192 11.00 -6.70 -2.58
C ARG A 192 12.24 -6.73 -3.46
N HIS A 193 12.13 -6.18 -4.67
CA HIS A 193 13.31 -5.92 -5.48
C HIS A 193 14.12 -4.77 -4.87
N ARG A 194 15.42 -4.70 -5.18
CA ARG A 194 16.42 -3.89 -4.44
C ARG A 194 16.15 -2.38 -4.45
N PHE A 195 15.30 -1.90 -5.35
CA PHE A 195 15.15 -0.50 -5.72
C PHE A 195 13.86 0.12 -5.17
N GLY A 196 13.44 -0.28 -3.96
CA GLY A 196 12.17 0.13 -3.33
C GLY A 196 11.96 1.64 -3.13
N GLY A 197 12.88 2.49 -3.60
CA GLY A 197 12.70 3.93 -3.75
C GLY A 197 13.43 4.54 -4.95
N ASP A 198 14.03 3.72 -5.83
CA ASP A 198 14.74 4.19 -7.02
C ASP A 198 13.87 4.02 -8.26
N ILE A 199 14.02 4.95 -9.18
CA ILE A 199 13.46 4.95 -10.53
C ILE A 199 13.91 3.65 -11.23
N ASP A 200 12.98 2.71 -11.43
CA ASP A 200 13.28 1.45 -12.13
C ASP A 200 13.83 1.74 -13.55
N PRO A 201 14.77 0.93 -14.07
CA PRO A 201 15.21 1.07 -15.46
C PRO A 201 14.04 1.04 -16.45
N LEU A 202 14.19 1.75 -17.57
CA LEU A 202 13.20 1.70 -18.65
C LEU A 202 13.14 0.26 -19.16
N ASP A 203 11.93 -0.23 -19.44
CA ASP A 203 11.67 -1.61 -19.90
C ASP A 203 11.98 -2.71 -18.89
N SER A 204 12.17 -2.37 -17.61
CA SER A 204 12.25 -3.41 -16.59
C SER A 204 10.91 -4.15 -16.47
N GLU A 205 10.97 -5.47 -16.26
CA GLU A 205 9.76 -6.29 -16.02
C GLU A 205 8.90 -5.69 -14.89
N GLU A 206 9.54 -5.18 -13.83
CA GLU A 206 8.87 -4.56 -12.69
C GLU A 206 8.12 -3.28 -13.06
N SER A 207 8.73 -2.43 -13.87
CA SER A 207 8.10 -1.21 -14.40
C SER A 207 6.85 -1.51 -15.22
N ILE A 208 6.96 -2.48 -16.13
CA ILE A 208 5.85 -2.90 -17.00
C ILE A 208 4.70 -3.41 -16.13
N TYR A 209 4.99 -4.19 -15.08
CA TYR A 209 3.96 -4.65 -14.15
C TYR A 209 3.35 -3.52 -13.33
N LYS A 210 4.15 -2.58 -12.80
CA LYS A 210 3.64 -1.44 -12.04
C LYS A 210 2.68 -0.60 -12.89
N LEU A 211 3.06 -0.29 -14.13
CA LEU A 211 2.22 0.44 -15.07
C LEU A 211 0.96 -0.35 -15.44
N GLY A 212 1.10 -1.63 -15.81
CA GLY A 212 -0.03 -2.47 -16.17
C GLY A 212 -1.05 -2.62 -15.04
N ILE A 213 -0.58 -2.76 -13.80
CA ILE A 213 -1.42 -2.79 -12.60
C ILE A 213 -2.14 -1.45 -12.40
N GLU A 214 -1.43 -0.33 -12.52
CA GLU A 214 -2.02 1.00 -12.38
C GLU A 214 -3.11 1.24 -13.43
N LEU A 215 -2.84 0.97 -14.70
CA LEU A 215 -3.81 1.13 -15.78
C LEU A 215 -5.03 0.22 -15.60
N PHE A 216 -4.81 -1.03 -15.18
CA PHE A 216 -5.88 -1.97 -14.86
C PHE A 216 -6.77 -1.42 -13.74
N LEU A 217 -6.19 -0.95 -12.63
CA LEU A 217 -6.94 -0.42 -11.49
C LEU A 217 -7.69 0.88 -11.83
N ARG A 218 -7.14 1.72 -12.72
CA ARG A 218 -7.84 2.92 -13.21
C ARG A 218 -9.13 2.57 -13.95
N GLY A 219 -9.20 1.41 -14.59
CA GLY A 219 -10.44 0.86 -15.15
C GLY A 219 -11.57 0.68 -14.13
N PHE A 220 -11.24 0.56 -12.84
CA PHE A 220 -12.17 0.47 -11.72
C PHE A 220 -12.32 1.79 -10.94
N GLY A 221 -11.75 2.89 -11.44
CA GLY A 221 -11.73 4.16 -10.71
C GLY A 221 -10.71 4.20 -9.57
N ILE A 222 -9.79 3.25 -9.47
CA ILE A 222 -8.79 3.16 -8.40
C ILE A 222 -7.41 3.56 -8.94
N THR A 223 -6.62 4.27 -8.14
CA THR A 223 -5.24 4.65 -8.51
C THR A 223 -4.31 4.58 -7.31
N SER A 224 -3.05 4.24 -7.57
CA SER A 224 -1.95 4.40 -6.61
C SER A 224 -1.36 5.82 -6.60
N CYS A 225 -1.77 6.68 -7.53
CA CYS A 225 -1.17 7.99 -7.72
C CYS A 225 -1.68 8.99 -6.69
N GLN A 226 -0.76 9.44 -5.83
CA GLN A 226 -1.06 10.40 -4.77
C GLN A 226 -0.72 11.84 -5.18
N ALA A 227 -1.57 12.79 -4.78
CA ALA A 227 -1.43 14.19 -5.15
C ALA A 227 -0.11 14.84 -4.68
N ASP A 228 0.49 14.39 -3.58
CA ASP A 228 1.79 14.87 -3.08
C ASP A 228 2.98 14.34 -3.91
N ARG A 229 2.74 13.32 -4.73
CA ARG A 229 3.72 12.74 -5.67
C ARG A 229 3.54 13.23 -7.10
N ASP A 230 2.44 13.91 -7.41
CA ASP A 230 2.18 14.51 -8.71
C ASP A 230 3.33 15.46 -9.12
N ILE A 231 3.71 15.39 -10.39
CA ILE A 231 4.68 16.29 -11.01
C ILE A 231 3.91 17.40 -11.70
N ALA A 232 4.05 18.63 -11.21
CA ALA A 232 3.45 19.81 -11.83
C ALA A 232 4.49 20.58 -12.64
N VAL A 233 4.08 21.06 -13.81
CA VAL A 233 4.87 21.89 -14.71
C VAL A 233 4.13 23.20 -14.92
N GLY A 234 4.71 24.27 -14.38
CA GLY A 234 4.13 25.60 -14.49
C GLY A 234 4.31 26.21 -15.88
N SER A 235 3.53 27.27 -16.14
CA SER A 235 3.80 28.23 -17.20
C SER A 235 4.12 29.56 -16.54
N ARG A 236 5.35 30.05 -16.66
CA ARG A 236 5.76 31.37 -16.19
C ARG A 236 6.55 32.09 -17.28
N SER A 237 6.59 33.42 -17.22
CA SER A 237 7.39 34.25 -18.13
C SER A 237 8.89 33.96 -18.04
N ASP A 238 9.37 33.43 -16.93
CA ASP A 238 10.76 33.05 -16.66
C ASP A 238 11.07 31.56 -16.91
N GLY A 239 10.07 30.75 -17.29
CA GLY A 239 10.27 29.35 -17.67
C GLY A 239 9.14 28.40 -17.24
N MET A 240 9.46 27.10 -17.24
CA MET A 240 8.54 26.01 -16.92
C MET A 240 8.94 25.33 -15.61
N PRO A 241 8.68 25.91 -14.43
CA PRO A 241 9.12 25.30 -13.17
C PRO A 241 8.49 23.91 -13.01
N VAL A 242 9.31 22.93 -12.64
CA VAL A 242 8.86 21.56 -12.37
C VAL A 242 8.86 21.33 -10.87
N THR A 243 7.73 20.94 -10.30
CA THR A 243 7.55 20.75 -8.86
C THR A 243 6.94 19.39 -8.53
N GLN A 244 7.32 18.82 -7.39
CA GLN A 244 6.63 17.69 -6.75
C GLN A 244 6.16 18.13 -5.37
N GLY A 245 4.83 18.21 -5.18
CA GLY A 245 4.27 18.90 -4.02
C GLY A 245 4.83 20.32 -3.90
N ASN A 246 5.44 20.63 -2.75
CA ASN A 246 6.06 21.94 -2.49
C ASN A 246 7.55 22.01 -2.88
N ARG A 247 8.11 20.94 -3.44
CA ARG A 247 9.53 20.87 -3.78
C ARG A 247 9.75 21.25 -5.24
N LEU A 248 10.59 22.26 -5.47
CA LEU A 248 11.13 22.53 -6.80
C LEU A 248 12.09 21.41 -7.20
N LEU A 249 11.86 20.81 -8.35
CA LEU A 249 12.74 19.82 -8.96
C LEU A 249 13.69 20.53 -9.91
N THR A 250 14.95 20.11 -9.89
CA THR A 250 16.02 20.70 -10.70
C THR A 250 16.85 19.61 -11.37
N GLY A 251 17.75 20.02 -12.28
CA GLY A 251 18.64 19.12 -13.02
C GLY A 251 17.95 18.29 -14.11
N ASP A 252 18.60 17.22 -14.52
CA ASP A 252 18.23 16.36 -15.67
C ASP A 252 16.76 15.94 -15.67
N PHE A 253 16.19 15.61 -14.50
CA PHE A 253 14.80 15.20 -14.41
C PHE A 253 13.84 16.33 -14.83
N ALA A 254 14.02 17.51 -14.26
CA ALA A 254 13.18 18.67 -14.56
C ALA A 254 13.33 19.09 -16.03
N GLU A 255 14.56 19.14 -16.54
CA GLU A 255 14.84 19.49 -17.93
C GLU A 255 14.14 18.55 -18.92
N ARG A 256 14.08 17.26 -18.60
CA ARG A 256 13.41 16.24 -19.43
C ARG A 256 11.91 16.36 -19.39
N ILE A 257 11.31 16.56 -18.21
CA ILE A 257 9.87 16.83 -18.11
C ILE A 257 9.51 18.06 -18.95
N GLN A 258 10.28 19.14 -18.83
CA GLN A 258 10.08 20.35 -19.61
C GLN A 258 10.22 20.10 -21.12
N ARG A 259 11.22 19.30 -21.52
CA ARG A 259 11.41 18.92 -22.93
C ARG A 259 10.19 18.16 -23.45
N VAL A 260 9.72 17.13 -22.74
CA VAL A 260 8.52 16.40 -23.13
C VAL A 260 7.32 17.34 -23.24
N CYS A 261 7.14 18.28 -22.30
CA CYS A 261 6.05 19.25 -22.40
C CYS A 261 6.13 20.15 -23.63
N ARG A 262 7.33 20.56 -24.05
CA ARG A 262 7.53 21.34 -25.28
C ARG A 262 7.29 20.49 -26.54
N ASP A 263 7.82 19.27 -26.55
CA ASP A 263 7.81 18.40 -27.73
C ASP A 263 6.42 17.77 -27.98
N THR A 264 5.60 17.63 -26.93
CA THR A 264 4.27 17.00 -27.00
C THR A 264 3.11 18.02 -27.06
N ASP A 265 3.42 19.31 -27.25
CA ASP A 265 2.48 20.44 -27.27
C ASP A 265 1.43 20.40 -26.15
N PHE A 266 1.87 20.09 -24.93
CA PHE A 266 0.94 20.04 -23.80
C PHE A 266 0.52 21.45 -23.38
N THR A 267 -0.80 21.65 -23.23
CA THR A 267 -1.31 22.85 -22.55
C THR A 267 -0.75 22.93 -21.12
N LEU A 268 -0.12 24.07 -20.81
CA LEU A 268 0.44 24.39 -19.50
C LEU A 268 -0.51 25.33 -18.72
N PRO A 269 -0.55 25.26 -17.38
CA PRO A 269 0.20 24.33 -16.53
C PRO A 269 -0.27 22.88 -16.69
N ALA A 270 0.67 21.95 -16.61
CA ALA A 270 0.40 20.52 -16.71
C ALA A 270 0.66 19.84 -15.35
N VAL A 271 -0.14 18.83 -15.03
CA VAL A 271 0.08 17.98 -13.86
C VAL A 271 0.08 16.53 -14.31
N PHE A 272 1.10 15.79 -13.90
CA PHE A 272 1.30 14.40 -14.24
C PHE A 272 1.25 13.54 -12.98
N GLU A 273 0.32 12.59 -12.96
CA GLU A 273 0.14 11.64 -11.85
C GLU A 273 1.23 10.57 -11.89
N PHE A 274 1.92 10.37 -10.78
CA PHE A 274 3.03 9.42 -10.68
C PHE A 274 2.61 8.10 -10.00
N THR A 275 2.86 6.98 -10.68
CA THR A 275 2.55 5.63 -10.19
C THR A 275 3.29 5.31 -8.89
N ASN A 276 2.57 4.86 -7.86
CA ASN A 276 3.14 4.40 -6.58
C ASN A 276 2.80 2.93 -6.31
N VAL A 277 2.67 2.13 -7.36
CA VAL A 277 2.45 0.69 -7.23
C VAL A 277 3.71 0.05 -6.63
N GLN A 278 3.60 -0.47 -5.41
CA GLN A 278 4.64 -1.28 -4.81
C GLN A 278 4.35 -2.76 -4.98
N ILE A 279 5.35 -3.52 -5.42
CA ILE A 279 5.25 -4.96 -5.64
C ILE A 279 6.32 -5.74 -4.89
N GLY A 280 6.00 -6.99 -4.58
CA GLY A 280 6.92 -7.97 -4.03
C GLY A 280 6.60 -9.39 -4.51
N ARG A 281 7.41 -10.35 -4.09
CA ARG A 281 7.23 -11.77 -4.40
C ARG A 281 7.42 -12.58 -3.13
N ARG A 282 6.60 -13.62 -2.89
CA ARG A 282 6.78 -14.55 -1.73
C ARG A 282 8.15 -15.22 -1.74
N ARG A 283 8.63 -15.57 -2.94
CA ARG A 283 9.96 -16.11 -3.19
C ARG A 283 10.50 -15.40 -4.41
N ARG A 284 11.81 -15.13 -4.44
CA ARG A 284 12.46 -14.43 -5.56
C ARG A 284 12.16 -15.07 -6.93
N LYS A 285 12.04 -16.39 -7.00
CA LYS A 285 11.74 -17.15 -8.23
C LYS A 285 10.24 -17.29 -8.54
N SER A 286 9.34 -16.77 -7.70
CA SER A 286 7.90 -16.88 -7.95
C SER A 286 7.49 -15.94 -9.07
N LYS A 287 6.82 -16.45 -10.11
CA LYS A 287 6.23 -15.62 -11.18
C LYS A 287 5.09 -14.74 -10.67
N ARG A 288 4.43 -15.15 -9.58
CA ARG A 288 3.32 -14.41 -9.00
C ARG A 288 3.82 -13.15 -8.30
N ILE A 289 3.23 -12.02 -8.67
CA ILE A 289 3.50 -10.70 -8.11
C ILE A 289 2.48 -10.42 -7.01
N LEU A 290 2.92 -9.76 -5.95
CA LEU A 290 2.06 -9.40 -4.83
C LEU A 290 2.14 -7.90 -4.61
N LEU A 291 0.98 -7.25 -4.65
CA LEU A 291 0.84 -5.86 -4.26
C LEU A 291 1.02 -5.69 -2.76
N ILE A 292 1.76 -4.65 -2.40
CA ILE A 292 2.06 -4.26 -1.02
C ILE A 292 1.85 -2.76 -0.86
N ASP A 293 1.80 -2.31 0.40
CA ASP A 293 1.72 -0.89 0.76
C ASP A 293 0.47 -0.21 0.17
N LEU A 294 -0.67 -0.68 0.65
CA LEU A 294 -1.97 -0.38 0.03
C LEU A 294 -2.66 0.84 0.65
N GLU A 295 -2.02 1.52 1.59
CA GLU A 295 -2.57 2.71 2.25
C GLU A 295 -2.67 3.92 1.31
N HIS A 296 -1.94 3.88 0.18
CA HIS A 296 -1.82 4.99 -0.76
C HIS A 296 -2.83 4.95 -1.91
N TYR A 297 -3.62 3.89 -2.01
CA TYR A 297 -4.61 3.76 -3.07
C TYR A 297 -5.85 4.59 -2.76
N GLU A 298 -6.33 5.31 -3.77
CA GLU A 298 -7.54 6.11 -3.66
C GLU A 298 -8.48 5.93 -4.84
N TYR A 299 -9.74 6.30 -4.64
CA TYR A 299 -10.76 6.30 -5.66
C TYR A 299 -10.86 7.69 -6.32
N LYS A 300 -10.82 7.73 -7.65
CA LYS A 300 -10.99 8.95 -8.46
C LYS A 300 -12.13 8.78 -9.45
N SER A 301 -12.95 9.83 -9.57
CA SER A 301 -14.00 9.94 -10.59
C SER A 301 -13.45 10.34 -11.96
N ALA A 302 -12.30 11.02 -11.97
CA ALA A 302 -11.59 11.41 -13.18
C ALA A 302 -10.08 11.33 -12.95
N PHE A 303 -9.35 10.93 -13.98
CA PHE A 303 -7.90 10.82 -13.97
C PHE A 303 -7.28 11.96 -14.75
N ARG A 304 -6.12 12.44 -14.27
CA ARG A 304 -5.33 13.44 -15.00
C ARG A 304 -4.40 12.74 -16.00
N LYS A 305 -3.53 13.52 -16.65
CA LYS A 305 -2.45 12.98 -17.50
C LYS A 305 -1.58 12.06 -16.63
N HIS A 306 -1.28 10.88 -17.15
CA HIS A 306 -0.52 9.87 -16.42
C HIS A 306 0.96 9.96 -16.77
N LEU A 307 1.82 10.12 -15.76
CA LEU A 307 3.25 9.86 -15.91
C LEU A 307 3.42 8.35 -15.71
N SER A 308 3.50 7.59 -16.80
CA SER A 308 3.57 6.13 -16.68
C SER A 308 4.82 5.70 -15.94
N GLN A 309 5.94 6.35 -16.26
CA GLN A 309 7.19 6.10 -15.57
C GLN A 309 8.19 7.23 -15.72
N VAL A 310 8.95 7.44 -14.66
CA VAL A 310 10.32 7.94 -14.77
C VAL A 310 11.20 6.71 -14.74
N CYS A 311 12.16 6.64 -15.64
CA CYS A 311 12.99 5.46 -15.82
C CYS A 311 14.45 5.86 -16.07
N SER A 312 15.40 4.91 -16.00
CA SER A 312 16.79 5.15 -16.40
C SER A 312 17.12 4.33 -17.65
N LEU A 313 17.66 4.98 -18.68
CA LEU A 313 18.24 4.36 -19.87
C LEU A 313 19.76 4.59 -19.83
N GLY A 314 20.50 3.61 -19.29
CA GLY A 314 21.91 3.79 -18.94
C GLY A 314 22.09 4.80 -17.80
N ASN A 315 22.96 5.81 -17.99
CA ASN A 315 23.18 6.91 -17.04
C ASN A 315 22.20 8.10 -17.25
N LYS A 316 21.19 7.95 -18.10
CA LYS A 316 20.25 9.03 -18.47
C LYS A 316 18.86 8.70 -17.96
N THR A 317 18.20 9.64 -17.30
CA THR A 317 16.78 9.50 -16.98
C THR A 317 15.95 9.51 -18.27
N ALA A 318 15.10 8.54 -18.51
CA ALA A 318 14.05 8.59 -19.52
C ALA A 318 12.71 8.85 -18.82
N ILE A 319 11.76 9.42 -19.54
CA ILE A 319 10.43 9.73 -19.01
C ILE A 319 9.44 9.28 -20.05
N GLU A 320 8.55 8.37 -19.66
CA GLU A 320 7.42 7.95 -20.46
C GLU A 320 6.16 8.63 -19.92
N ILE A 321 5.45 9.32 -20.82
CA ILE A 321 4.17 9.94 -20.52
C ILE A 321 3.14 9.18 -21.34
N VAL A 322 2.17 8.56 -20.66
CA VAL A 322 1.00 7.99 -21.33
C VAL A 322 -0.06 9.09 -21.36
N PRO A 323 -0.31 9.72 -22.54
CA PRO A 323 -1.33 10.74 -22.63
C PRO A 323 -2.67 10.12 -22.22
N SER A 324 -3.32 10.77 -21.25
CA SER A 324 -4.71 10.60 -20.80
C SER A 324 -5.34 9.23 -21.07
N PHE A 325 -5.61 8.47 -20.00
CA PHE A 325 -6.31 7.17 -19.98
C PHE A 325 -7.19 6.95 -21.23
N ASN A 326 -6.64 6.25 -22.22
CA ASN A 326 -7.40 5.72 -23.32
C ASN A 326 -7.80 4.28 -22.90
N PRO A 327 -9.09 3.98 -22.71
CA PRO A 327 -9.55 2.64 -22.31
C PRO A 327 -9.04 1.51 -23.22
N SER A 328 -8.60 1.84 -24.44
CA SER A 328 -7.96 0.89 -25.36
C SER A 328 -6.62 0.31 -24.86
N TYR A 329 -5.96 0.92 -23.86
CA TYR A 329 -4.73 0.38 -23.24
C TYR A 329 -4.98 -0.75 -22.23
N ILE A 330 -6.23 -1.04 -21.85
CA ILE A 330 -6.59 -2.02 -20.81
C ILE A 330 -6.79 -3.44 -21.36
N LYS A 331 -6.61 -3.69 -22.67
CA LYS A 331 -6.61 -5.07 -23.17
C LYS A 331 -5.42 -5.80 -22.53
N ALA A 332 -5.76 -6.75 -21.66
CA ALA A 332 -4.84 -7.54 -20.85
C ALA A 332 -3.61 -8.02 -21.66
N PRO A 333 -2.44 -8.15 -21.02
CA PRO A 333 -1.19 -8.54 -21.66
C PRO A 333 -1.21 -10.04 -21.96
N THR A 334 -2.08 -10.49 -22.87
CA THR A 334 -2.01 -11.87 -23.37
C THR A 334 -1.10 -11.99 -24.58
N ASN A 335 -0.75 -10.88 -25.25
CA ASN A 335 0.31 -10.81 -26.27
C ASN A 335 0.75 -9.35 -26.49
N TYR A 336 1.69 -8.84 -25.70
CA TYR A 336 2.39 -7.60 -26.04
C TYR A 336 3.56 -7.96 -26.99
N HIS A 337 3.25 -8.08 -28.28
CA HIS A 337 4.25 -8.06 -29.37
C HIS A 337 4.43 -6.61 -29.83
N PRO A 338 5.66 -6.16 -30.16
CA PRO A 338 5.90 -4.80 -30.65
C PRO A 338 5.39 -4.70 -32.09
N GLY A 339 4.17 -4.19 -32.25
CA GLY A 339 3.57 -3.84 -33.54
C GLY A 339 2.27 -4.58 -33.84
N ALA A 340 1.12 -3.96 -33.57
CA ALA A 340 -0.13 -4.17 -34.31
C ALA A 340 -1.21 -3.15 -33.90
N HIS A 341 -1.97 -2.70 -34.90
CA HIS A 341 -3.04 -1.72 -34.85
C HIS A 341 -4.37 -2.22 -34.22
N LEU A 342 -5.15 -1.25 -33.71
CA LEU A 342 -6.64 -1.12 -33.71
C LEU A 342 -7.55 -2.17 -33.04
N LEU A 343 -8.45 -1.72 -32.13
CA LEU A 343 -9.94 -1.75 -32.26
C LEU A 343 -10.65 -1.36 -30.95
N GLN A 344 -11.68 -0.51 -31.09
CA GLN A 344 -12.45 0.25 -30.09
C GLN A 344 -13.44 -0.56 -29.23
N TYR A 345 -13.62 -0.13 -27.98
CA TYR A 345 -14.86 -0.29 -27.20
C TYR A 345 -15.00 0.91 -26.23
N GLU A 346 -16.20 1.47 -26.13
CA GLU A 346 -16.51 2.66 -25.31
C GLU A 346 -16.85 2.28 -23.86
N ALA A 347 -16.18 2.93 -22.89
CA ALA A 347 -16.52 2.85 -21.47
C ALA A 347 -17.32 4.11 -21.06
N ARG A 348 -18.54 3.92 -20.54
CA ARG A 348 -19.38 5.01 -19.98
C ARG A 348 -19.84 4.70 -18.56
N ALA A 349 -19.93 5.78 -17.79
CA ALA A 349 -20.60 6.01 -16.50
C ALA A 349 -19.88 5.57 -15.22
N ILE A 350 -19.15 6.50 -14.60
CA ILE A 350 -18.98 6.52 -13.14
C ILE A 350 -19.02 7.97 -12.60
N GLY A 351 -20.20 8.45 -12.23
CA GLY A 351 -20.39 9.69 -11.50
C GLY A 351 -21.26 9.43 -10.27
N ASP A 352 -20.63 9.29 -9.09
CA ASP A 352 -21.16 9.55 -7.73
C ASP A 352 -20.43 8.83 -6.58
N HIS A 353 -19.34 8.09 -6.82
CA HIS A 353 -18.78 7.19 -5.79
C HIS A 353 -17.71 7.79 -4.85
N GLN A 354 -17.22 9.01 -5.07
CA GLN A 354 -16.18 9.63 -4.21
C GLN A 354 -16.66 9.96 -2.78
N GLY A 355 -17.89 10.48 -2.65
CA GLY A 355 -18.48 10.79 -1.34
C GLY A 355 -18.75 9.52 -0.53
N ASN A 356 -19.11 8.43 -1.20
CA ASN A 356 -19.42 7.16 -0.56
C ASN A 356 -18.17 6.41 -0.12
N PHE A 357 -17.06 6.44 -0.85
CA PHE A 357 -15.84 5.73 -0.43
C PHE A 357 -15.25 6.30 0.87
N ARG A 358 -15.01 7.62 0.96
CA ARG A 358 -14.48 8.24 2.19
C ARG A 358 -15.46 8.13 3.36
N ARG A 359 -16.77 8.25 3.11
CA ARG A 359 -17.80 8.10 4.15
C ARG A 359 -17.93 6.65 4.60
N VAL A 360 -17.80 5.67 3.68
CA VAL A 360 -17.72 4.25 4.01
C VAL A 360 -16.46 3.95 4.79
N THR A 361 -15.29 4.52 4.46
CA THR A 361 -14.06 4.33 5.25
C THR A 361 -14.21 4.92 6.65
N TRP A 362 -14.79 6.12 6.81
CA TRP A 362 -15.02 6.72 8.14
C TRP A 362 -16.09 5.99 8.95
N CYS A 363 -17.24 5.67 8.35
CA CYS A 363 -18.27 4.86 9.01
C CYS A 363 -17.77 3.44 9.31
N ALA A 364 -16.91 2.87 8.45
CA ALA A 364 -16.26 1.59 8.69
C ALA A 364 -15.19 1.68 9.79
N ILE A 365 -14.47 2.80 9.92
CA ILE A 365 -13.54 3.04 11.03
C ILE A 365 -14.34 3.15 12.34
N ASP A 366 -15.40 3.94 12.38
CA ASP A 366 -16.25 4.06 13.57
C ASP A 366 -16.91 2.71 13.93
N THR A 367 -17.44 2.00 12.93
CA THR A 367 -17.99 0.65 13.13
C THR A 367 -16.90 -0.33 13.57
N PHE A 368 -15.73 -0.33 12.95
CA PHE A 368 -14.59 -1.20 13.30
C PHE A 368 -14.10 -0.96 14.73
N LEU A 369 -14.07 0.30 15.17
CA LEU A 369 -13.72 0.69 16.54
C LEU A 369 -14.83 0.36 17.55
N GLN A 370 -16.11 0.36 17.13
CA GLN A 370 -17.26 0.10 18.00
C GLN A 370 -17.68 -1.38 18.06
N THR A 371 -17.45 -2.16 17.00
CA THR A 371 -17.95 -3.54 16.84
C THR A 371 -16.85 -4.59 16.87
N ALA A 372 -15.71 -4.32 17.52
CA ALA A 372 -14.55 -5.21 17.55
C ALA A 372 -14.86 -6.55 18.25
N GLY A 373 -15.40 -7.49 17.46
CA GLY A 373 -15.43 -8.92 17.72
C GLY A 373 -14.68 -9.66 16.60
N PRO A 374 -13.88 -10.70 16.92
CA PRO A 374 -12.87 -11.28 16.02
C PRO A 374 -13.41 -11.97 14.76
N THR A 375 -14.70 -12.34 14.71
CA THR A 375 -15.26 -13.17 13.64
C THR A 375 -16.15 -12.44 12.63
N ASP A 376 -16.63 -11.23 12.96
CA ASP A 376 -17.75 -10.65 12.21
C ASP A 376 -17.37 -9.48 11.28
N CYS A 377 -16.15 -8.96 11.37
CA CYS A 377 -15.69 -7.88 10.50
C CYS A 377 -15.74 -8.26 9.01
N ARG A 378 -15.21 -9.41 8.60
CA ARG A 378 -15.19 -9.77 7.16
C ARG A 378 -16.60 -9.93 6.58
N SER A 379 -17.51 -10.56 7.33
CA SER A 379 -18.91 -10.74 6.92
C SER A 379 -19.66 -9.41 6.88
N ASN A 380 -19.47 -8.55 7.86
CA ASN A 380 -20.06 -7.20 7.87
C ASN A 380 -19.50 -6.32 6.76
N ILE A 381 -18.22 -6.43 6.43
CA ILE A 381 -17.59 -5.71 5.32
C ILE A 381 -18.12 -6.20 3.98
N LEU A 382 -18.13 -7.51 3.74
CA LEU A 382 -18.69 -8.07 2.51
C LEU A 382 -20.18 -7.76 2.40
N ARG A 383 -20.92 -7.74 3.52
CA ARG A 383 -22.31 -7.31 3.58
C ARG A 383 -22.45 -5.82 3.23
N LEU A 384 -21.63 -4.93 3.80
CA LEU A 384 -21.64 -3.50 3.48
C LEU A 384 -21.23 -3.24 2.03
N LEU A 385 -20.23 -3.95 1.49
CA LEU A 385 -19.85 -3.89 0.07
C LEU A 385 -20.95 -4.45 -0.85
N ARG A 386 -21.69 -5.47 -0.41
CA ARG A 386 -22.87 -6.02 -1.11
C ARG A 386 -24.10 -5.11 -1.00
N GLN A 387 -24.29 -4.42 0.11
CA GLN A 387 -25.37 -3.46 0.33
C GLN A 387 -25.09 -2.13 -0.40
N ALA A 388 -23.81 -1.74 -0.45
CA ALA A 388 -23.31 -0.67 -1.31
C ALA A 388 -23.12 -1.12 -2.77
N ALA A 389 -23.44 -2.38 -3.12
CA ALA A 389 -23.28 -2.86 -4.47
C ALA A 389 -24.17 -2.07 -5.42
N TRP A 390 -23.51 -1.27 -6.27
CA TRP A 390 -23.45 -1.56 -7.69
C TRP A 390 -24.61 -2.43 -8.19
N LYS A 391 -25.76 -1.81 -8.42
CA LYS A 391 -26.63 -2.28 -9.48
C LYS A 391 -26.06 -1.70 -10.78
N PRO A 392 -25.55 -2.51 -11.73
CA PRO A 392 -25.47 -2.02 -13.10
C PRO A 392 -26.89 -1.57 -13.47
N VAL A 393 -27.04 -0.32 -13.86
CA VAL A 393 -28.32 0.22 -14.32
C VAL A 393 -28.79 -0.68 -15.48
N PRO A 394 -29.96 -1.34 -15.39
CA PRO A 394 -30.50 -2.05 -16.53
C PRO A 394 -30.81 -1.02 -17.63
N ASN A 395 -30.21 -1.19 -18.80
CA ASN A 395 -30.57 -0.43 -19.99
C ASN A 395 -32.00 -0.78 -20.38
N THR A 396 -32.96 0.07 -20.06
CA THR A 396 -34.20 0.20 -20.82
C THR A 396 -34.22 1.58 -21.45
N ILE A 397 -33.62 1.68 -22.63
CA ILE A 397 -34.01 2.73 -23.58
C ILE A 397 -35.30 2.21 -24.23
N SER A 398 -36.44 2.71 -23.77
CA SER A 398 -37.65 2.67 -24.57
C SER A 398 -37.46 3.64 -25.73
N SER A 399 -37.34 3.11 -26.94
CA SER A 399 -37.57 3.87 -28.15
C SER A 399 -39.04 4.28 -28.18
N THR A 400 -39.34 5.50 -27.76
CA THR A 400 -40.57 6.18 -28.15
C THR A 400 -40.21 7.30 -29.10
N SER A 401 -40.51 7.04 -30.36
CA SER A 401 -40.68 8.00 -31.44
C SER A 401 -41.70 9.09 -31.05
N VAL A 402 -41.29 10.35 -31.17
CA VAL A 402 -42.06 11.42 -31.80
C VAL A 402 -41.08 12.26 -32.61
#